data_AF-A0A7C8DJM1-F1
#
_entry.id   AF-A0A7C8DJM1-F1
#
_cell.length_a   1.000
_cell.length_b   1.000
_cell.length_c   1.000
_cell.angle_alpha   90.00
_cell.angle_beta   90.00
_cell.angle_gamma   90.00
#
_symmetry.space_group_name_H-M   'P 1'
#
loop_
_entity.id
_entity.type
_entity.pdbx_description
1 polymer ?
#
loop_
_entity_poly.entity_id
_entity_poly.type
_entity_poly.pdbx_seq_one_letter_code
_entity_poly.pdbx_strand_id
1 'polypeptide(L)'
;MRTRAFSLTALSYVVAFAAAAITVAVLSSESPLVRAFWADVVATCVVFGFSFKFNNSSFYDAYWSVAPVPIAIYWMLLPEAAAADGLRQLVVATLVTAWALRLTYNWARGWTGLDHEDWRYVDQRENTGSLYWGVSFVGLHMMPTLLVFAGCTALWPALAITLLFRFVSLKLIDDRMLARRPGYRARIETVPALLPRLRRGETTNA
;
A
#
# COMPACT_ATOMS: atom_id res chain seq x y z
N MET A 1 -0.20 18.06 -26.31
CA MET A 1 -1.21 16.99 -26.08
C MET A 1 -0.87 16.17 -24.84
N ARG A 2 0.33 15.59 -24.74
CA ARG A 2 0.82 14.84 -23.57
C ARG A 2 0.73 15.59 -22.23
N THR A 3 1.24 16.82 -22.13
CA THR A 3 1.20 17.61 -20.88
C THR A 3 -0.22 17.76 -20.32
N ARG A 4 -1.19 18.08 -21.20
CA ARG A 4 -2.61 18.20 -20.82
C ARG A 4 -3.15 16.87 -20.27
N ALA A 5 -2.78 15.75 -20.88
CA ALA A 5 -3.21 14.44 -20.43
C ALA A 5 -2.68 14.15 -19.01
N PHE A 6 -1.39 14.35 -18.77
CA PHE A 6 -0.80 14.24 -17.42
C PHE A 6 -1.45 15.18 -16.41
N SER A 7 -1.75 16.43 -16.78
CA SER A 7 -2.45 17.37 -15.90
C SER A 7 -3.86 16.88 -15.53
N LEU A 8 -4.58 16.28 -16.48
CA LEU A 8 -5.91 15.72 -16.21
C LEU A 8 -5.83 14.47 -15.34
N THR A 9 -4.85 13.59 -15.56
CA THR A 9 -4.60 12.44 -14.68
C THR A 9 -4.25 12.90 -13.27
N ALA A 10 -3.33 13.86 -13.13
CA ALA A 10 -2.97 14.44 -11.83
C ALA A 10 -4.18 15.08 -11.13
N LEU A 11 -5.00 15.83 -11.87
CA LEU A 11 -6.25 16.40 -11.35
C LEU A 11 -7.20 15.31 -10.86
N SER A 12 -7.38 14.22 -11.62
CA SER A 12 -8.23 13.11 -11.21
C SER A 12 -7.78 12.51 -9.87
N TYR A 13 -6.46 12.43 -9.63
CA TYR A 13 -5.92 11.86 -8.39
C TYR A 13 -6.04 12.84 -7.22
N VAL A 14 -5.84 14.14 -7.46
CA VAL A 14 -6.08 15.18 -6.45
C VAL A 14 -7.54 15.14 -5.99
N VAL A 15 -8.49 15.07 -6.92
CA VAL A 15 -9.92 14.98 -6.59
C VAL A 15 -10.24 13.66 -5.87
N ALA A 16 -9.64 12.55 -6.31
CA ALA A 16 -9.81 11.24 -5.69
C ALA A 16 -9.29 11.23 -4.24
N PHE A 17 -8.12 11.81 -3.98
CA PHE A 17 -7.57 11.90 -2.63
C PHE A 17 -8.31 12.89 -1.74
N ALA A 18 -8.86 13.98 -2.29
CA ALA A 18 -9.76 14.85 -1.55
C ALA A 18 -11.03 14.09 -1.13
N ALA A 19 -11.63 13.33 -2.03
CA ALA A 19 -12.79 12.49 -1.73
C ALA A 19 -12.47 11.39 -0.71
N ALA A 20 -11.29 10.77 -0.80
CA ALA A 20 -10.80 9.82 0.19
C ALA A 20 -10.66 10.47 1.58
N ALA A 21 -10.03 11.64 1.67
CA ALA A 21 -9.85 12.37 2.92
C ALA A 21 -11.20 12.76 3.56
N ILE A 22 -12.16 13.22 2.74
CA ILE A 22 -13.53 13.49 3.18
C ILE A 22 -14.17 12.19 3.71
N THR A 23 -14.03 11.08 2.98
CA THR A 23 -14.59 9.77 3.38
C THR A 23 -14.05 9.34 4.75
N VAL A 24 -12.74 9.45 4.97
CA VAL A 24 -12.13 9.15 6.27
C VAL A 24 -12.68 10.06 7.37
N ALA A 25 -12.88 11.35 7.09
CA ALA A 25 -13.35 12.32 8.07
C ALA A 25 -14.83 12.15 8.46
N VAL A 26 -15.68 11.71 7.53
CA VAL A 26 -17.13 11.58 7.78
C VAL A 26 -17.55 10.17 8.21
N LEU A 27 -16.78 9.14 7.88
CA LEU A 27 -17.15 7.77 8.19
C LEU A 27 -16.96 7.45 9.67
N SER A 28 -18.06 7.25 10.40
CA SER A 28 -18.10 7.00 11.85
C SER A 28 -17.60 5.61 12.30
N SER A 29 -16.80 4.92 11.49
CA SER A 29 -16.25 3.60 11.84
C SER A 29 -15.03 3.77 12.75
N GLU A 30 -15.00 3.05 13.88
CA GLU A 30 -13.83 2.98 14.77
C GLU A 30 -12.60 2.37 14.08
N SER A 31 -12.82 1.40 13.18
CA SER A 31 -11.73 0.68 12.52
C SER A 31 -10.99 1.53 11.48
N PRO A 32 -9.67 1.77 11.64
CA PRO A 32 -8.83 2.44 10.65
C PRO A 32 -8.78 1.73 9.29
N LEU A 33 -8.88 0.40 9.30
CA LEU A 33 -8.90 -0.42 8.09
C LEU A 33 -10.18 -0.18 7.28
N VAL A 34 -11.34 -0.11 7.96
CA VAL A 34 -12.63 0.12 7.31
C VAL A 34 -12.71 1.53 6.72
N ARG A 35 -12.20 2.55 7.43
CA ARG A 35 -12.12 3.93 6.90
C ARG A 35 -11.22 4.00 5.66
N ALA A 36 -10.03 3.41 5.71
CA ALA A 36 -9.13 3.38 4.56
C ALA A 36 -9.72 2.60 3.37
N PHE A 37 -10.41 1.47 3.62
CA PHE A 37 -11.06 0.67 2.58
C PHE A 37 -12.10 1.48 1.82
N TRP A 38 -13.04 2.10 2.53
CA TRP A 38 -14.08 2.90 1.88
C TRP A 38 -13.52 4.15 1.22
N ALA A 39 -12.50 4.77 1.79
CA ALA A 39 -11.81 5.89 1.17
C ALA A 39 -11.16 5.52 -0.17
N ASP A 40 -10.53 4.34 -0.27
CA ASP A 40 -9.92 3.84 -1.51
C ASP A 40 -10.97 3.44 -2.56
N VAL A 41 -12.08 2.84 -2.12
CA VAL A 41 -13.25 2.56 -2.98
C VAL A 41 -13.82 3.87 -3.56
N VAL A 42 -14.04 4.89 -2.72
CA VAL A 42 -14.55 6.19 -3.16
C VAL A 42 -13.59 6.87 -4.13
N ALA A 43 -12.29 6.87 -3.82
CA ALA A 43 -11.27 7.42 -4.70
C ALA A 43 -11.23 6.71 -6.06
N THR A 44 -11.37 5.38 -6.06
CA THR A 44 -11.48 4.58 -7.29
C THR A 44 -12.71 4.96 -8.11
N CYS A 45 -13.87 5.18 -7.48
CA CYS A 45 -15.06 5.68 -8.17
C CYS A 45 -14.84 7.06 -8.80
N VAL A 46 -14.10 7.95 -8.13
CA VAL A 46 -13.73 9.25 -8.71
C VAL A 46 -12.85 9.08 -9.94
N VAL A 47 -11.78 8.27 -9.85
CA VAL A 47 -10.88 7.99 -10.99
C VAL A 47 -11.66 7.38 -12.14
N PHE A 48 -12.55 6.41 -11.86
CA PHE A 48 -13.43 5.83 -12.85
C PHE A 48 -14.34 6.88 -13.52
N GLY A 49 -14.86 7.85 -12.76
CA GLY A 49 -15.63 8.97 -13.31
C GLY A 49 -14.83 9.78 -14.34
N PHE A 50 -13.53 10.01 -14.08
CA PHE A 50 -12.63 10.61 -15.07
C PHE A 50 -12.39 9.69 -16.27
N SER A 51 -12.12 8.40 -16.03
CA SER A 51 -11.96 7.40 -17.11
C SER A 51 -13.16 7.40 -18.06
N PHE A 52 -14.36 7.36 -17.50
CA PHE A 52 -15.63 7.41 -18.23
C PHE A 52 -15.77 8.73 -19.00
N LYS A 53 -15.54 9.87 -18.33
CA LYS A 53 -15.71 11.20 -18.93
C LYS A 53 -14.77 11.45 -20.11
N PHE A 54 -13.54 10.97 -20.02
CA PHE A 54 -12.51 11.14 -21.05
C PHE A 54 -12.39 9.94 -21.98
N ASN A 55 -13.29 8.96 -21.87
CA ASN A 55 -13.30 7.73 -22.66
C ASN A 55 -11.95 7.01 -22.70
N ASN A 56 -11.28 6.90 -21.55
CA ASN A 56 -9.95 6.31 -21.45
C ASN A 56 -9.75 5.65 -20.07
N SER A 57 -9.69 4.32 -20.02
CA SER A 57 -9.49 3.56 -18.77
C SER A 57 -8.05 3.63 -18.24
N SER A 58 -7.09 4.10 -19.04
CA SER A 58 -5.69 4.27 -18.61
C SER A 58 -5.47 5.40 -17.60
N PHE A 59 -6.50 6.18 -17.26
CA PHE A 59 -6.46 7.04 -16.06
C PHE A 59 -6.15 6.25 -14.79
N TYR A 60 -6.60 4.99 -14.69
CA TYR A 60 -6.38 4.16 -13.51
C TYR A 60 -4.98 3.52 -13.47
N ASP A 61 -4.25 3.46 -14.58
CA ASP A 61 -3.00 2.70 -14.72
C ASP A 61 -1.87 3.16 -13.81
N ALA A 62 -1.78 4.46 -13.48
CA ALA A 62 -0.84 4.92 -12.45
C ALA A 62 -1.46 4.87 -11.05
N TYR A 63 -2.78 5.10 -10.95
CA TYR A 63 -3.50 5.28 -9.68
C TYR A 63 -3.27 4.10 -8.71
N TRP A 64 -3.39 2.86 -9.18
CA TRP A 64 -3.23 1.68 -8.33
C TRP A 64 -1.84 1.57 -7.69
N SER A 65 -0.81 2.17 -8.31
CA SER A 65 0.54 2.24 -7.73
C SER A 65 0.72 3.44 -6.81
N VAL A 66 -0.06 4.51 -6.97
CA VAL A 66 0.01 5.72 -6.13
C VAL A 66 -0.77 5.54 -4.83
N ALA A 67 -1.96 4.92 -4.86
CA ALA A 67 -2.87 4.79 -3.73
C ALA A 67 -2.25 4.21 -2.42
N PRO A 68 -1.30 3.26 -2.46
CA PRO A 68 -0.66 2.75 -1.25
C PRO A 68 0.09 3.81 -0.41
N VAL A 69 0.60 4.87 -1.04
CA VAL A 69 1.36 5.93 -0.35
C VAL A 69 0.47 6.74 0.60
N PRO A 70 -0.65 7.37 0.16
CA PRO A 70 -1.54 8.08 1.08
C PRO A 70 -2.19 7.15 2.10
N ILE A 71 -2.45 5.88 1.77
CA ILE A 71 -2.94 4.89 2.75
C ILE A 71 -1.91 4.68 3.87
N ALA A 72 -0.63 4.48 3.52
CA ALA A 72 0.44 4.33 4.50
C ALA A 72 0.60 5.59 5.37
N ILE A 73 0.60 6.77 4.75
CA ILE A 73 0.68 8.05 5.46
C ILE A 73 -0.50 8.21 6.42
N TYR A 74 -1.73 7.93 5.96
CA TYR A 74 -2.92 7.99 6.79
C TYR A 74 -2.76 7.15 8.07
N TRP A 75 -2.35 5.89 7.95
CA TRP A 75 -2.15 5.03 9.11
C TRP A 75 -1.01 5.46 10.01
N MET A 76 0.07 6.06 9.47
CA MET A 76 1.16 6.61 10.27
C MET A 76 0.76 7.84 11.10
N LEU A 77 -0.26 8.59 10.66
CA LEU A 77 -0.75 9.78 11.34
C LEU A 77 -1.75 9.46 12.47
N LEU A 78 -2.18 8.21 12.61
CA LEU A 78 -3.14 7.81 13.63
C LEU A 78 -2.47 7.63 15.01
N PRO A 79 -3.18 7.92 16.12
CA PRO A 79 -2.64 7.75 17.47
C PRO A 79 -2.10 6.35 17.76
N GLU A 80 -2.72 5.32 17.20
CA GLU A 80 -2.31 3.92 17.34
C GLU A 80 -0.89 3.68 16.78
N ALA A 81 -0.45 4.48 15.82
CA ALA A 81 0.88 4.41 15.24
C ALA A 81 1.95 5.17 16.03
N ALA A 82 1.57 5.97 17.03
CA ALA A 82 2.52 6.75 17.84
C ALA A 82 3.46 5.88 18.67
N ALA A 83 3.02 4.68 19.07
CA ALA A 83 3.84 3.73 19.81
C ALA A 83 4.77 2.89 18.92
N ALA A 84 4.76 3.12 17.61
CA ALA A 84 5.56 2.35 16.68
C ALA A 84 7.01 2.82 16.59
N ASP A 85 7.89 1.91 16.16
CA ASP A 85 9.29 2.24 15.92
C ASP A 85 9.42 3.16 14.70
N GLY A 86 9.92 4.37 14.91
CA GLY A 86 10.01 5.40 13.87
C GLY A 86 10.96 5.03 12.73
N LEU A 87 12.03 4.28 13.00
CA LEU A 87 12.94 3.81 11.96
C LEU A 87 12.23 2.81 11.04
N ARG A 88 11.48 1.86 11.59
CA ARG A 88 10.67 0.92 10.81
C ARG A 88 9.61 1.65 9.98
N GLN A 89 8.91 2.61 10.55
CA GLN A 89 7.94 3.43 9.80
C GLN A 89 8.62 4.15 8.62
N LEU A 90 9.77 4.77 8.85
CA LEU A 90 10.54 5.46 7.80
C LEU A 90 10.98 4.50 6.68
N VAL A 91 11.49 3.32 7.04
CA VAL A 91 11.91 2.30 6.08
C VAL A 91 10.72 1.81 5.26
N VAL A 92 9.60 1.47 5.90
CA VAL A 92 8.38 1.01 5.21
C VAL A 92 7.84 2.10 4.28
N ALA A 93 7.70 3.34 4.76
CA ALA A 93 7.21 4.45 3.96
C ALA A 93 8.11 4.72 2.74
N THR A 94 9.43 4.64 2.93
CA THR A 94 10.41 4.82 1.85
C THR A 94 10.30 3.72 0.81
N LEU A 95 10.20 2.45 1.22
CA LEU A 95 10.08 1.31 0.29
C LEU A 95 8.76 1.36 -0.50
N VAL A 96 7.64 1.65 0.16
CA VAL A 96 6.33 1.81 -0.50
C VAL A 96 6.37 2.97 -1.49
N THR A 97 6.94 4.10 -1.10
CA THR A 97 7.08 5.27 -1.98
C THR A 97 8.00 4.98 -3.17
N ALA A 98 9.14 4.32 -2.95
CA ALA A 98 10.06 3.94 -4.02
C ALA A 98 9.40 2.98 -5.03
N TRP A 99 8.62 2.01 -4.54
CA TRP A 99 7.82 1.12 -5.37
C TRP A 99 6.79 1.88 -6.21
N ALA A 100 6.03 2.78 -5.56
CA ALA A 100 5.01 3.61 -6.21
C ALA A 100 5.61 4.48 -7.32
N LEU A 101 6.71 5.19 -7.01
CA LEU A 101 7.44 6.02 -7.97
C LEU A 101 7.96 5.19 -9.15
N ARG A 102 8.56 4.02 -8.89
CA ARG A 102 9.11 3.16 -9.94
C ARG A 102 8.03 2.68 -10.91
N LEU A 103 6.85 2.29 -10.41
CA LEU A 103 5.75 1.83 -11.27
C LEU A 103 5.06 3.00 -11.98
N THR A 104 4.80 4.10 -11.28
CA THR A 104 4.23 5.32 -11.89
C THR A 104 5.15 5.85 -12.99
N TYR A 105 6.47 5.85 -12.77
CA TYR A 105 7.45 6.22 -13.80
C TYR A 105 7.45 5.26 -14.98
N ASN A 106 7.32 3.95 -14.73
CA ASN A 106 7.24 2.96 -15.81
C ASN A 106 6.04 3.23 -16.72
N TRP A 107 4.88 3.53 -16.14
CA TRP A 107 3.70 3.96 -16.88
C TRP A 107 3.94 5.28 -17.64
N ALA A 108 4.46 6.30 -16.95
CA ALA A 108 4.62 7.65 -17.50
C ALA A 108 5.57 7.70 -18.72
N ARG A 109 6.54 6.78 -18.80
CA ARG A 109 7.43 6.64 -19.96
C ARG A 109 6.70 6.13 -21.21
N GLY A 110 5.79 5.18 -21.04
CA GLY A 110 5.08 4.52 -22.15
C GLY A 110 3.81 5.24 -22.59
N TRP A 111 3.12 5.90 -21.66
CA TRP A 111 1.84 6.55 -21.95
C TRP A 111 2.03 7.91 -22.63
N THR A 112 1.38 8.10 -23.78
CA THR A 112 1.60 9.25 -24.66
C THR A 112 0.52 10.33 -24.56
N GLY A 113 -0.67 9.99 -24.03
CA GLY A 113 -1.76 10.93 -23.84
C GLY A 113 -3.13 10.28 -23.87
N LEU A 114 -4.19 11.10 -23.94
CA LEU A 114 -5.57 10.63 -23.94
C LEU A 114 -5.97 9.86 -25.21
N ASP A 115 -5.20 10.02 -26.28
CA ASP A 115 -5.27 9.27 -27.53
C ASP A 115 -4.71 7.84 -27.40
N HIS A 116 -4.02 7.54 -26.31
CA HIS A 116 -3.45 6.23 -26.01
C HIS A 116 -4.23 5.58 -24.86
N GLU A 117 -4.88 4.47 -25.17
CA GLU A 117 -5.46 3.52 -24.20
C GLU A 117 -4.67 2.20 -24.32
N ASP A 118 -4.39 1.53 -23.20
CA ASP A 118 -3.68 0.25 -23.20
C ASP A 118 -4.41 -0.77 -24.09
N TRP A 119 -3.66 -1.52 -24.92
CA TRP A 119 -4.22 -2.48 -25.88
C TRP A 119 -5.12 -3.52 -25.21
N ARG A 120 -4.86 -3.90 -23.96
CA ARG A 120 -5.71 -4.84 -23.20
C ARG A 120 -7.12 -4.29 -23.00
N TYR A 121 -7.23 -2.98 -22.84
CA TYR A 121 -8.50 -2.29 -22.62
C TYR A 121 -9.22 -2.07 -23.95
N VAL A 122 -8.47 -1.83 -25.03
CA VAL A 122 -9.01 -1.81 -26.40
C VAL A 122 -9.60 -3.18 -26.75
N ASP A 123 -8.85 -4.26 -26.58
CA ASP A 123 -9.33 -5.62 -26.82
C ASP A 123 -10.56 -5.95 -25.95
N GLN A 124 -10.54 -5.57 -24.67
CA GLN A 124 -11.69 -5.78 -23.79
C GLN A 124 -12.91 -4.98 -24.26
N ARG A 125 -12.72 -3.75 -24.75
CA ARG A 125 -13.78 -2.90 -25.30
C ARG A 125 -14.39 -3.50 -26.55
N GLU A 126 -13.58 -4.01 -27.46
CA GLU A 126 -14.04 -4.69 -28.66
C GLU A 126 -14.86 -5.95 -28.33
N ASN A 127 -14.42 -6.72 -27.32
CA ASN A 127 -15.09 -7.95 -26.91
C ASN A 127 -16.39 -7.72 -26.11
N THR A 128 -16.52 -6.59 -25.41
CA THR A 128 -17.66 -6.32 -24.50
C THR A 128 -18.66 -5.32 -25.06
N GLY A 129 -18.26 -4.53 -26.07
CA GLY A 129 -19.11 -3.57 -26.76
C GLY A 129 -19.75 -2.57 -25.80
N SER A 130 -21.08 -2.54 -25.78
CA SER A 130 -21.86 -1.62 -24.94
C SER A 130 -21.69 -1.86 -23.44
N LEU A 131 -21.28 -3.07 -23.03
CA LEU A 131 -21.04 -3.42 -21.63
C LEU A 131 -19.66 -2.99 -21.12
N TYR A 132 -18.80 -2.45 -21.99
CA TYR A 132 -17.42 -2.11 -21.67
C TYR A 132 -17.28 -1.32 -20.38
N TRP A 133 -18.11 -0.30 -20.16
CA TRP A 133 -17.96 0.53 -18.96
C TRP A 133 -18.28 -0.19 -17.66
N GLY A 134 -19.22 -1.14 -17.68
CA GLY A 134 -19.47 -2.00 -16.52
C GLY A 134 -18.29 -2.96 -16.28
N VAL A 135 -17.75 -3.55 -17.35
CA VAL A 135 -16.59 -4.45 -17.27
C VAL A 135 -15.33 -3.70 -16.84
N SER A 136 -15.09 -2.50 -17.36
CA SER A 136 -13.98 -1.63 -16.98
C SER A 136 -14.07 -1.22 -15.51
N PHE A 137 -15.25 -0.85 -15.03
CA PHE A 137 -15.45 -0.51 -13.61
C PHE A 137 -15.08 -1.70 -12.70
N VAL A 138 -15.63 -2.89 -12.97
CA VAL A 138 -15.43 -4.05 -12.10
C VAL A 138 -14.02 -4.63 -12.25
N GLY A 139 -13.58 -4.84 -13.50
CA GLY A 139 -12.36 -5.59 -13.80
C GLY A 139 -11.09 -4.74 -13.89
N LEU A 140 -11.17 -3.52 -14.41
CA LEU A 140 -9.98 -2.68 -14.62
C LEU A 140 -9.74 -1.68 -13.49
N HIS A 141 -10.79 -1.29 -12.76
CA HIS A 141 -10.70 -0.33 -11.66
C HIS A 141 -10.86 -1.04 -10.29
N MET A 142 -12.03 -1.61 -10.02
CA MET A 142 -12.37 -2.08 -8.67
C MET A 142 -11.57 -3.32 -8.27
N MET A 143 -11.43 -4.33 -9.13
CA MET A 143 -10.69 -5.54 -8.81
C MET A 143 -9.22 -5.25 -8.44
N PRO A 144 -8.45 -4.46 -9.21
CA PRO A 144 -7.11 -4.07 -8.80
C PRO A 144 -7.08 -3.26 -7.50
N THR A 145 -8.05 -2.34 -7.29
CA THR A 145 -8.16 -1.59 -6.02
C THR A 145 -8.28 -2.54 -4.84
N LEU A 146 -9.17 -3.53 -4.92
CA LEU A 146 -9.38 -4.50 -3.86
C LEU A 146 -8.13 -5.35 -3.60
N LEU A 147 -7.42 -5.77 -4.66
CA LEU A 147 -6.19 -6.55 -4.52
C LEU A 147 -5.04 -5.73 -3.92
N VAL A 148 -4.86 -4.49 -4.38
CA VAL A 148 -3.84 -3.58 -3.84
C VAL A 148 -4.15 -3.27 -2.39
N PHE A 149 -5.41 -2.93 -2.06
CA PHE A 149 -5.82 -2.67 -0.69
C PHE A 149 -5.60 -3.89 0.21
N ALA A 150 -5.94 -5.10 -0.26
CA ALA A 150 -5.66 -6.33 0.46
C ALA A 150 -4.15 -6.47 0.76
N GLY A 151 -3.29 -6.17 -0.21
CA GLY A 151 -1.83 -6.10 0.02
C GLY A 151 -1.42 -5.03 1.02
N CYS A 152 -2.04 -3.84 0.98
CA CYS A 152 -1.81 -2.77 1.94
C CYS A 152 -2.16 -3.15 3.37
N THR A 153 -3.08 -4.08 3.63
CA THR A 153 -3.43 -4.48 5.00
C THR A 153 -2.22 -4.96 5.82
N ALA A 154 -1.18 -5.49 5.18
CA ALA A 154 0.08 -5.86 5.83
C ALA A 154 0.88 -4.66 6.36
N LEU A 155 0.67 -3.45 5.82
CA LEU A 155 1.30 -2.22 6.30
C LEU A 155 0.75 -1.83 7.68
N TRP A 156 -0.52 -2.09 7.98
CA TRP A 156 -1.12 -1.72 9.26
C TRP A 156 -0.35 -2.26 10.48
N PRO A 157 -0.12 -3.58 10.63
CA PRO A 157 0.67 -4.09 11.76
C PRO A 157 2.11 -3.60 11.73
N ALA A 158 2.72 -3.39 10.55
CA ALA A 158 4.09 -2.87 10.44
C ALA A 158 4.21 -1.42 10.94
N LEU A 159 3.20 -0.60 10.67
CA LEU A 159 3.18 0.83 10.95
C LEU A 159 2.60 1.16 12.33
N ALA A 160 1.66 0.35 12.84
CA ALA A 160 0.91 0.67 14.07
C ALA A 160 1.20 -0.28 15.24
N ILE A 161 1.50 -1.55 15.00
CA ILE A 161 1.51 -2.55 16.06
C ILE A 161 2.95 -2.88 16.45
N THR A 162 3.46 -2.24 17.50
CA THR A 162 4.78 -2.58 18.10
C THR A 162 4.65 -3.21 19.48
N LEU A 163 3.74 -2.67 20.29
CA LEU A 163 3.59 -3.10 21.68
C LEU A 163 3.09 -4.54 21.79
N LEU A 164 2.18 -4.97 20.90
CA LEU A 164 1.72 -6.37 20.87
C LEU A 164 2.87 -7.32 20.55
N PHE A 165 3.71 -7.01 19.55
CA PHE A 165 4.86 -7.87 19.25
C PHE A 165 5.88 -7.87 20.39
N ARG A 166 6.19 -6.70 20.96
CA ARG A 166 7.22 -6.56 21.99
C ARG A 166 6.82 -7.13 23.34
N PHE A 167 5.59 -6.88 23.78
CA PHE A 167 5.16 -7.18 25.15
C PHE A 167 4.26 -8.41 25.25
N VAL A 168 3.61 -8.82 24.16
CA VAL A 168 2.79 -10.05 24.14
C VAL A 168 3.53 -11.15 23.40
N SER A 169 3.79 -10.99 22.10
CA SER A 169 4.31 -12.09 21.28
C SER A 169 5.71 -12.54 21.70
N LEU A 170 6.68 -11.62 21.84
CA LEU A 170 8.04 -11.96 22.25
C LEU A 170 8.07 -12.57 23.65
N LYS A 171 7.39 -11.94 24.62
CA LYS A 171 7.29 -12.45 25.98
C LYS A 171 6.73 -13.88 26.02
N LEU A 172 5.66 -14.14 25.28
CA LEU A 172 5.00 -15.45 25.27
C LEU A 172 5.83 -16.54 24.59
N ILE A 173 6.63 -16.17 23.58
CA ILE A 173 7.62 -17.05 22.96
C ILE A 173 8.75 -17.35 23.96
N ASP A 174 9.30 -16.34 24.62
CA ASP A 174 10.39 -16.48 25.57
C ASP A 174 9.97 -17.34 26.77
N ASP A 175 8.79 -17.09 27.35
CA ASP A 175 8.23 -17.87 28.45
C ASP A 175 8.04 -19.35 28.05
N ARG A 176 7.51 -19.62 26.84
CA ARG A 176 7.35 -20.98 26.30
C ARG A 176 8.69 -21.67 26.06
N MET A 177 9.69 -20.94 25.57
CA MET A 177 11.02 -21.49 25.30
C MET A 177 11.79 -21.76 26.60
N LEU A 178 11.70 -20.88 27.60
CA LEU A 178 12.26 -21.11 28.94
C LEU A 178 11.66 -22.36 29.60
N ALA A 179 10.36 -22.59 29.44
CA ALA A 179 9.70 -23.78 29.98
C ALA A 179 10.09 -25.09 29.28
N ARG A 180 10.40 -25.05 27.97
CA ARG A 180 10.65 -26.25 27.15
C ARG A 180 12.13 -26.57 26.93
N ARG A 181 13.03 -25.60 27.12
CA ARG A 181 14.44 -25.72 26.74
C ARG A 181 15.36 -25.27 27.89
N PRO A 182 15.98 -26.21 28.63
CA PRO A 182 16.84 -25.90 29.76
C PRO A 182 18.01 -24.94 29.44
N GLY A 183 18.59 -25.05 28.23
CA GLY A 183 19.70 -24.19 27.79
C GLY A 183 19.31 -22.83 27.21
N TYR A 184 18.02 -22.48 27.17
CA TYR A 184 17.57 -21.26 26.49
C TYR A 184 17.97 -19.98 27.21
N ARG A 185 17.99 -19.99 28.55
CA ARG A 185 18.38 -18.83 29.37
C ARG A 185 19.80 -18.34 29.02
N ALA A 186 20.78 -19.25 28.98
CA ALA A 186 22.16 -18.93 28.59
C ALA A 186 22.28 -18.41 27.13
N ARG A 187 21.32 -18.76 26.27
CA ARG A 187 21.31 -18.31 24.88
C ARG A 187 20.77 -16.90 24.69
N ILE A 188 19.77 -16.49 25.46
CA ILE A 188 19.23 -15.11 25.39
C ILE A 188 20.27 -14.09 25.88
N GLU A 189 21.10 -14.47 26.84
CA GLU A 189 22.17 -13.62 27.37
C GLU A 189 23.32 -13.39 26.37
N THR A 190 23.52 -14.32 25.43
CA THR A 190 24.65 -14.31 24.50
C THR A 190 24.27 -13.82 23.10
N VAL A 191 23.00 -13.95 22.72
CA VAL A 191 22.49 -13.59 21.40
C VAL A 191 21.66 -12.30 21.47
N PRO A 192 22.05 -11.21 20.79
CA PRO A 192 21.24 -10.00 20.75
C PRO A 192 19.88 -10.26 20.11
N ALA A 193 18.82 -9.73 20.73
CA ALA A 193 17.44 -9.99 20.31
C ALA A 193 17.05 -9.40 18.94
N LEU A 194 17.73 -8.34 18.49
CA LEU A 194 17.30 -7.54 17.34
C LEU A 194 18.25 -7.57 16.15
N LEU A 195 19.57 -7.56 16.38
CA LEU A 195 20.57 -7.51 15.32
C LEU A 195 21.47 -8.75 15.39
N PRO A 196 21.58 -9.55 14.32
CA PRO A 196 22.51 -10.67 14.29
C PRO A 196 23.93 -10.12 14.38
N ARG A 197 24.68 -10.54 15.41
CA ARG A 197 26.12 -10.30 15.47
C ARG A 197 26.79 -11.09 14.37
N LEU A 198 27.52 -10.41 13.47
CA LEU A 198 28.49 -11.08 12.61
C LEU A 198 29.50 -11.79 13.50
N ARG A 199 29.52 -13.13 13.47
CA ARG A 199 30.50 -13.92 14.21
C ARG A 199 31.86 -13.59 13.63
N ARG A 200 32.68 -12.84 14.37
CA ARG A 200 34.08 -12.63 14.02
C ARG A 200 34.73 -14.02 14.11
N GLY A 201 35.20 -14.56 12.98
CA GLY A 201 35.79 -15.89 12.93
C GLY A 201 36.85 -16.04 14.02
N GLU A 202 36.71 -17.05 14.85
CA GLU A 202 37.75 -17.41 15.83
C GLU A 202 38.99 -17.81 15.03
N THR A 203 40.03 -16.97 15.09
CA THR A 203 41.37 -17.36 14.68
C THR A 203 41.81 -18.50 15.59
N THR A 204 41.65 -19.74 15.13
CA THR A 204 42.30 -20.91 15.71
C THR A 204 43.81 -20.75 15.51
N ASN A 205 44.49 -20.22 16.53
CA ASN A 205 45.92 -20.42 16.69
C ASN A 205 46.10 -21.75 17.43
N ALA A 206 46.55 -22.76 16.68
CA ALA A 206 47.23 -23.93 17.21
C ALA A 206 48.74 -23.67 17.20
#